data_AF-A0AAV4NEM7-F1
#
_entry.id   AF-A0AAV4NEM7-F1
#
_cell.length_a   1.000
_cell.length_b   1.000
_cell.length_c   1.000
_cell.angle_alpha   90.00
_cell.angle_beta   90.00
_cell.angle_gamma   90.00
#
_symmetry.space_group_name_H-M   'P 1'
#
loop_
_entity.id
_entity.type
_entity.pdbx_description
1 polymer ?
#
loop_
_entity_poly.entity_id
_entity_poly.type
_entity_poly.pdbx_seq_one_letter_code
_entity_poly.pdbx_strand_id
1 'polypeptide(L)'
;MIDSLIKLLGNVQDSSTEHLLGVLRVQVYEHVQSRVQCASKDYNLKEILLNKINFYHSKSEYEEAKEHCDKILALCFPEEKN
;
A
#
# COMPACT_ATOMS: atom_id res chain seq x y z
N MET A 1 11.02 3.43 9.98
CA MET A 1 11.29 3.35 8.53
C MET A 1 10.00 3.19 7.73
N ILE A 2 9.09 2.28 8.12
CA ILE A 2 7.80 2.12 7.42
C ILE A 2 6.85 3.30 7.58
N ASP A 3 6.85 3.98 8.74
CA ASP A 3 6.08 5.22 8.98
C ASP A 3 6.34 6.28 7.90
N SER A 4 7.62 6.51 7.58
CA SER A 4 8.02 7.48 6.58
C SER A 4 7.59 7.06 5.17
N LEU A 5 7.68 5.77 4.84
CA LEU A 5 7.19 5.22 3.57
C LEU A 5 5.69 5.42 3.41
N ILE A 6 4.89 5.15 4.45
CA ILE A 6 3.43 5.31 4.41
C ILE A 6 3.05 6.79 4.25
N LYS A 7 3.73 7.69 4.97
CA LYS A 7 3.52 9.15 4.83
C LYS A 7 3.88 9.67 3.44
N LEU A 8 4.97 9.18 2.86
CA LEU A 8 5.34 9.49 1.47
C LEU A 8 4.30 8.96 0.49
N LEU A 9 3.82 7.73 0.69
CA LEU A 9 2.78 7.12 -0.12
C LEU A 9 1.51 7.99 -0.17
N GLY A 10 1.09 8.55 0.97
CA GLY A 10 -0.08 9.43 1.05
C GLY A 10 0.08 10.76 0.30
N ASN A 11 1.30 11.28 0.17
CA ASN A 11 1.57 12.59 -0.44
C ASN A 11 1.89 12.53 -1.94
N VAL A 12 2.39 11.39 -2.44
CA VAL A 12 2.81 11.22 -3.84
C VAL A 12 1.64 10.67 -4.67
N GLN A 13 1.35 11.28 -5.82
CA GLN A 13 0.27 10.86 -6.75
C GLN A 13 0.78 10.44 -8.14
N ASP A 14 2.08 10.55 -8.39
CA ASP A 14 2.75 10.31 -9.67
C ASP A 14 3.34 8.88 -9.78
N SER A 15 3.99 8.58 -10.91
CA SER A 15 4.59 7.27 -11.23
C SER A 15 5.61 6.77 -10.20
N SER A 16 6.16 7.66 -9.39
CA SER A 16 7.02 7.32 -8.24
C SER A 16 6.28 6.47 -7.19
N THR A 17 4.95 6.51 -7.17
CA THR A 17 4.13 5.74 -6.24
C THR A 17 4.29 4.23 -6.43
N GLU A 18 4.44 3.75 -7.67
CA GLU A 18 4.61 2.32 -7.96
C GLU A 18 5.86 1.75 -7.29
N HIS A 19 6.98 2.47 -7.39
CA HIS A 19 8.23 2.09 -6.74
C HIS A 19 8.09 2.06 -5.22
N LEU A 20 7.40 3.04 -4.63
CA LEU A 20 7.12 3.09 -3.19
C LEU A 20 6.24 1.91 -2.75
N LEU A 21 5.24 1.54 -3.55
CA LEU A 21 4.38 0.37 -3.31
C LEU A 21 5.19 -0.93 -3.41
N GLY A 22 6.12 -1.03 -4.36
CA GLY A 22 7.04 -2.16 -4.46
C GLY A 22 7.89 -2.35 -3.21
N VAL A 23 8.52 -1.27 -2.73
CA VAL A 23 9.33 -1.28 -1.50
C VAL A 23 8.46 -1.63 -0.29
N LEU A 24 7.27 -1.02 -0.17
CA LEU A 24 6.36 -1.29 0.93
C LEU A 24 5.92 -2.76 0.94
N ARG A 25 5.61 -3.34 -0.23
CA ARG A 25 5.27 -4.75 -0.39
C ARG A 25 6.37 -5.68 0.13
N VAL A 26 7.63 -5.44 -0.25
CA VAL A 26 8.76 -6.25 0.21
C VAL A 26 8.91 -6.14 1.72
N GLN A 27 8.85 -4.91 2.26
CA GLN A 27 8.91 -4.65 3.70
C GLN A 27 7.84 -5.41 4.50
N VAL A 28 6.57 -5.39 4.07
CA VAL A 28 5.50 -6.08 4.78
C VAL A 28 5.54 -7.60 4.57
N TYR A 29 6.08 -8.06 3.45
CA TYR A 29 6.27 -9.48 3.19
C TYR A 29 7.35 -10.07 4.12
N GLU A 30 8.52 -9.43 4.17
CA GLU A 30 9.68 -9.93 4.92
C GLU A 30 9.55 -9.71 6.44
N HIS A 31 8.87 -8.65 6.88
CA HIS A 31 8.83 -8.28 8.29
C HIS A 31 7.41 -8.33 8.86
N VAL A 32 7.18 -9.20 9.85
CA VAL A 32 5.91 -9.30 10.59
C VAL A 32 5.62 -8.00 11.35
N GLN A 33 6.64 -7.36 11.94
CA GLN A 33 6.47 -6.07 12.62
C GLN A 33 5.96 -4.98 11.68
N SER A 34 6.42 -4.98 10.43
CA SER A 34 5.94 -4.06 9.39
C SER A 34 4.46 -4.28 9.08
N ARG A 35 3.97 -5.53 9.07
CA ARG A 35 2.52 -5.83 8.92
C ARG A 35 1.70 -5.28 10.07
N VAL A 36 2.15 -5.51 11.31
CA VAL A 36 1.45 -5.02 12.52
C VAL A 36 1.41 -3.49 12.53
N GLN A 37 2.51 -2.83 12.14
CA GLN A 37 2.54 -1.38 12.01
C GLN A 37 1.60 -0.89 10.91
N CYS A 38 1.60 -1.53 9.75
CA CYS A 38 0.68 -1.22 8.65
C CYS A 38 -0.80 -1.39 9.02
N ALA A 39 -1.11 -2.37 9.88
CA ALA A 39 -2.44 -2.62 10.39
C ALA A 39 -2.86 -1.63 11.51
N SER A 40 -1.93 -0.84 12.06
CA SER A 40 -2.27 0.15 13.08
C SER A 40 -3.07 1.30 12.47
N LYS A 41 -4.09 1.74 13.21
CA LYS A 41 -4.98 2.85 12.82
C LYS A 41 -4.23 4.18 12.67
N ASP A 42 -3.08 4.35 13.31
CA ASP A 42 -2.27 5.56 13.22
C ASP A 42 -1.82 5.91 11.80
N TYR A 43 -1.72 4.92 10.92
CA TYR A 43 -1.15 5.11 9.58
C TYR A 43 -2.18 5.30 8.47
N ASN A 44 -3.46 5.01 8.74
CA ASN A 44 -4.54 5.02 7.74
C ASN A 44 -4.17 4.33 6.41
N LEU A 45 -3.26 3.35 6.44
CA LEU A 45 -2.69 2.76 5.24
C LEU A 45 -3.77 2.12 4.35
N LYS A 46 -4.78 1.50 4.96
CA LYS A 46 -5.92 0.92 4.25
C LYS A 46 -6.62 1.96 3.37
N GLU A 47 -6.94 3.13 3.93
CA GLU A 47 -7.62 4.20 3.20
C GLU A 47 -6.74 4.76 2.06
N ILE A 48 -5.44 4.93 2.32
CA ILE A 48 -4.47 5.38 1.31
C ILE A 48 -4.42 4.39 0.14
N LEU A 49 -4.34 3.08 0.41
CA LEU A 49 -4.28 2.04 -0.62
C LEU A 49 -5.58 1.97 -1.43
N LEU A 50 -6.74 2.05 -0.77
CA LEU A 50 -8.04 2.06 -1.45
C LEU A 50 -8.21 3.30 -2.35
N ASN A 51 -7.82 4.47 -1.87
CA ASN A 51 -7.85 5.70 -2.67
C ASN A 51 -6.94 5.60 -3.90
N LYS A 52 -5.77 4.98 -3.77
CA LYS A 52 -4.86 4.72 -4.89
C LYS A 52 -5.44 3.72 -5.89
N ILE A 53 -6.00 2.62 -5.43
CA ILE A 53 -6.68 1.65 -6.31
C ILE A 53 -7.79 2.33 -7.10
N ASN A 54 -8.60 3.18 -6.46
CA ASN A 54 -9.64 3.94 -7.13
C ASN A 54 -9.07 4.92 -8.18
N PHE A 55 -7.97 5.60 -7.87
CA PHE A 55 -7.28 6.48 -8.83
C PHE A 55 -6.72 5.70 -10.03
N TYR A 56 -6.20 4.49 -9.81
CA TYR A 56 -5.66 3.61 -10.85
C TYR A 56 -6.73 2.90 -11.68
N HIS A 57 -7.95 2.75 -11.17
CA HIS A 57 -9.03 1.98 -11.81
C HIS A 57 -9.34 2.42 -13.24
N SER A 58 -9.09 3.68 -13.59
CA SER A 58 -9.39 4.23 -14.91
C SER A 58 -8.21 4.21 -15.89
N LYS A 59 -7.04 3.69 -15.51
CA LYS A 59 -5.82 3.78 -16.33
C LYS A 59 -5.03 2.48 -16.34
N SER A 60 -4.97 1.82 -17.50
CA SER A 60 -4.20 0.58 -17.71
C SER A 60 -2.69 0.75 -17.45
N GLU A 61 -2.17 1.98 -17.49
CA GLU A 61 -0.75 2.27 -17.17
C GLU A 61 -0.40 1.99 -15.69
N TYR A 62 -1.38 1.78 -14.81
CA TYR A 62 -1.18 1.57 -13.37
C TYR A 62 -1.59 0.17 -12.88
N GLU A 63 -1.67 -0.81 -13.78
CA GLU A 63 -1.99 -2.20 -13.40
C GLU A 63 -1.01 -2.78 -12.38
N GLU A 64 0.28 -2.49 -12.51
CA GLU A 64 1.31 -2.97 -11.57
C GLU A 64 1.17 -2.31 -10.20
N ALA A 65 1.03 -0.98 -10.14
CA ALA A 65 0.75 -0.26 -8.91
C ALA A 65 -0.52 -0.79 -8.18
N LYS A 66 -1.58 -1.08 -8.93
CA LYS A 66 -2.79 -1.70 -8.38
C LYS A 66 -2.49 -3.08 -7.78
N GLU A 67 -1.73 -3.92 -8.49
CA GLU A 67 -1.34 -5.24 -8.01
C GLU A 67 -0.55 -5.16 -6.68
N HIS A 68 0.35 -4.19 -6.57
CA HIS A 68 1.07 -3.96 -5.32
C HIS A 68 0.13 -3.57 -4.18
N CYS A 69 -0.83 -2.66 -4.42
CA CYS A 69 -1.82 -2.28 -3.42
C CYS A 69 -2.64 -3.48 -2.94
N ASP A 70 -3.16 -4.30 -3.85
CA ASP A 70 -3.94 -5.50 -3.53
C ASP A 70 -3.14 -6.51 -2.69
N LYS A 71 -1.85 -6.73 -3.04
CA LYS A 71 -0.96 -7.63 -2.29
C LYS A 71 -0.66 -7.09 -0.89
N ILE A 72 -0.43 -5.78 -0.74
CA ILE A 72 -0.20 -5.16 0.57
C ILE A 72 -1.46 -5.27 1.43
N LEU A 73 -2.64 -5.01 0.86
CA LEU A 73 -3.93 -5.17 1.54
C LEU A 73 -4.11 -6.60 2.03
N ALA A 74 -3.86 -7.60 1.19
CA ALA A 74 -3.99 -9.00 1.58
C ALA A 74 -3.03 -9.43 2.69
N LEU A 75 -1.82 -8.84 2.74
CA LEU A 75 -0.81 -9.16 3.75
C LEU A 75 -1.05 -8.44 5.09
N CYS A 76 -1.52 -7.19 5.04
CA CYS A 76 -1.66 -6.35 6.24
C CYS A 76 -3.09 -6.37 6.81
N PHE A 77 -4.10 -6.67 5.99
CA PHE A 77 -5.52 -6.66 6.35
C PHE A 77 -6.23 -7.94 5.86
N PRO A 78 -5.80 -9.14 6.32
CA PRO A 78 -6.34 -10.41 5.84
C PRO A 78 -7.80 -10.68 6.23
N GLU A 79 -8.33 -10.00 7.25
CA GLU A 79 -9.65 -10.29 7.86
C GLU A 79 -10.85 -9.72 7.09
N GLU A 80 -10.64 -8.91 6.05
CA GLU A 80 -11.74 -8.26 5.28
C GLU A 80 -11.85 -8.71 3.83
N LYS A 81 -11.46 -9.95 3.54
CA LYS A 81 -12.03 -10.69 2.40
C LYS A 81 -13.34 -11.34 2.84
N ASN A 82 -14.40 -10.55 2.97
CA ASN A 82 -15.76 -11.07 3.18
C ASN A 82 -16.70 -10.47 2.15
#